data_AF-A0A7S3ZMX5-F1
#
_entry.id   AF-A0A7S3ZMX5-F1
#
_cell.length_a   1.000
_cell.length_b   1.000
_cell.length_c   1.000
_cell.angle_alpha   90.00
_cell.angle_beta   90.00
_cell.angle_gamma   90.00
#
_symmetry.space_group_name_H-M   'P 1'
#
loop_
_entity.id
_entity.type
_entity.pdbx_description
1 polymer ?
#
loop_
_entity_poly.entity_id
_entity_poly.type
_entity_poly.pdbx_seq_one_letter_code
_entity_poly.pdbx_strand_id
1 'polypeptide(L)'
;GSRQSWCRKGSHSHLNDPPASSEIPLATMRRLAYLACSATALVTPRRRPLLHKQPAFHRPTALHAFDPATVAAFDPSKFAPVCTASDAIYRGAQQSLAIIVGPKVFEEYAPLIAGGLLRVRLELCVVESFFGEAVLPFVQKNGLSWVLPFHETVETFLAGTIFALVLNFILVGSTKILQVVVTWFDFFLGMPSRFVSTKAIEQLSDEDDASPKPAVVAFTVSKTAGEAIGLARQFVDALDVFTSQYLSLTTAAYITFKFLHFRVFD
;
A
#
# COMPACT_ATOMS: atom_id res chain seq x y z
N GLY A 1 -14.19 -28.19 27.00
CA GLY A 1 -14.68 -29.40 26.31
C GLY A 1 -15.08 -29.03 24.90
N SER A 2 -14.78 -29.92 23.95
CA SER A 2 -15.11 -29.93 22.51
C SER A 2 -14.50 -28.84 21.59
N ARG A 3 -13.33 -29.12 21.00
CA ARG A 3 -12.92 -28.73 19.62
C ARG A 3 -11.54 -29.32 19.25
N GLN A 4 -11.44 -30.65 19.21
CA GLN A 4 -10.24 -31.38 18.73
C GLN A 4 -10.58 -32.51 17.73
N SER A 5 -11.68 -32.40 16.98
CA SER A 5 -12.15 -33.52 16.13
C SER A 5 -11.92 -33.36 14.62
N TRP A 6 -11.18 -32.34 14.15
CA TRP A 6 -11.13 -32.03 12.71
C TRP A 6 -9.85 -32.43 11.95
N CYS A 7 -8.86 -33.07 12.60
CA CYS A 7 -7.63 -33.51 11.92
C CYS A 7 -7.44 -35.04 11.88
N ARG A 8 -8.52 -35.83 11.89
CA ARG A 8 -8.41 -37.30 11.88
C ARG A 8 -9.44 -37.96 10.97
N LYS A 9 -9.30 -37.78 9.66
CA LYS A 9 -9.88 -38.70 8.64
C LYS A 9 -9.16 -38.51 7.30
N GLY A 10 -8.02 -39.20 7.15
CA GLY A 10 -7.43 -39.49 5.84
C GLY A 10 -8.00 -40.82 5.36
N SER A 11 -8.81 -40.78 4.29
CA SER A 11 -9.32 -41.98 3.62
C SER A 11 -8.33 -42.41 2.54
N HIS A 12 -7.96 -43.68 2.60
CA HIS A 12 -7.20 -44.38 1.57
C HIS A 12 -8.02 -44.42 0.26
N SER A 13 -7.42 -43.93 -0.82
CA SER A 13 -7.87 -44.22 -2.18
C SER A 13 -6.65 -44.52 -3.04
N HIS A 14 -6.59 -45.76 -3.50
CA HIS A 14 -5.67 -46.26 -4.52
C HIS A 14 -5.72 -45.37 -5.78
N LEU A 15 -4.58 -44.87 -6.24
CA LEU A 15 -4.43 -44.36 -7.59
C LEU A 15 -3.02 -44.69 -8.12
N ASN A 16 -3.01 -45.24 -9.32
CA ASN A 16 -1.89 -45.88 -10.02
C ASN A 16 -0.70 -44.94 -10.28
N ASP A 17 0.51 -45.52 -10.26
CA ASP A 17 1.79 -44.88 -10.65
C ASP A 17 1.85 -44.54 -12.15
N PRO A 18 2.56 -43.45 -12.52
CA PRO A 18 3.61 -43.53 -13.54
C PRO A 18 4.93 -42.84 -13.08
N PRO A 19 6.04 -43.03 -13.81
CA PRO A 19 7.36 -43.20 -13.19
C PRO A 19 8.22 -41.93 -13.07
N ALA A 20 9.06 -41.96 -12.03
CA ALA A 20 10.46 -41.52 -11.94
C ALA A 20 10.85 -40.14 -12.50
N SER A 21 10.95 -39.14 -11.60
CA SER A 21 12.19 -38.35 -11.48
C SER A 21 12.23 -37.53 -10.19
N SER A 22 13.38 -37.63 -9.50
CA SER A 22 13.84 -36.87 -8.33
C SER A 22 13.04 -37.04 -7.02
N GLU A 23 13.39 -38.08 -6.26
CA GLU A 23 12.93 -38.27 -4.88
C GLU A 23 13.56 -37.24 -3.92
N ILE A 24 12.73 -36.33 -3.42
CA ILE A 24 12.95 -35.71 -2.11
C ILE A 24 12.38 -36.70 -1.08
N PRO A 25 13.16 -37.18 -0.09
CA PRO A 25 12.69 -38.22 0.82
C PRO A 25 11.43 -37.76 1.57
N LEU A 26 10.39 -38.60 1.55
CA LEU A 26 9.06 -38.37 2.14
C LEU A 26 9.11 -38.00 3.64
N ALA A 27 10.21 -38.35 4.32
CA ALA A 27 10.50 -37.95 5.70
C ALA A 27 10.77 -36.44 5.86
N THR A 28 11.32 -35.77 4.83
CA THR A 28 11.61 -34.33 4.82
C THR A 28 10.36 -33.49 4.59
N MET A 29 9.44 -33.93 3.72
CA MET A 29 8.15 -33.26 3.55
C MET A 29 7.27 -33.33 4.81
N ARG A 30 7.28 -34.44 5.55
CA ARG A 30 6.56 -34.54 6.83
C ARG A 30 7.12 -33.60 7.90
N ARG A 31 8.44 -33.39 7.94
CA ARG A 31 9.07 -32.42 8.86
C ARG A 31 8.74 -30.97 8.49
N LEU A 32 8.69 -30.62 7.21
CA LEU A 32 8.29 -29.29 6.75
C LEU A 32 6.80 -28.99 7.00
N ALA A 33 5.90 -29.97 6.84
CA ALA A 33 4.49 -29.81 7.17
C ALA A 33 4.23 -29.62 8.69
N TYR A 34 5.00 -30.31 9.55
CA TYR A 34 4.93 -30.12 11.00
C TYR A 34 5.52 -28.76 11.46
N LEU A 35 6.57 -28.26 10.80
CA LEU A 35 7.15 -26.94 11.05
C LEU A 35 6.21 -25.80 10.61
N ALA A 36 5.54 -25.94 9.47
CA ALA A 36 4.56 -24.96 8.99
C ALA A 36 3.33 -24.86 9.92
N CYS A 37 2.90 -25.98 10.52
CA CYS A 37 1.78 -25.99 11.47
C CYS A 37 2.16 -25.46 12.87
N SER A 38 3.45 -25.47 13.23
CA SER A 38 3.94 -24.94 14.51
C SER A 38 4.16 -23.42 14.47
N ALA A 39 4.46 -22.85 13.30
CA ALA A 39 4.70 -21.42 13.14
C ALA A 39 3.42 -20.56 13.24
N THR A 40 2.24 -21.13 12.96
CA THR A 40 0.96 -20.40 13.04
C THR A 40 0.34 -20.39 14.44
N ALA A 41 0.93 -21.10 15.42
CA ALA A 41 0.42 -21.19 16.78
C ALA A 41 0.95 -20.11 17.74
N LEU A 42 1.89 -19.25 17.30
CA LEU A 42 2.56 -18.27 18.16
C LEU A 42 1.99 -16.84 18.10
N VAL A 43 1.00 -16.58 17.25
CA VAL A 43 0.27 -15.29 17.21
C VAL A 43 -1.19 -15.51 17.55
N THR A 44 -1.45 -16.10 18.72
CA THR A 44 -2.74 -15.91 19.40
C THR A 44 -2.55 -14.92 20.53
N PRO A 45 -3.29 -13.79 20.56
CA PRO A 45 -3.24 -12.87 21.69
C PRO A 45 -3.73 -13.62 22.93
N ARG A 46 -2.82 -13.81 23.89
CA ARG A 46 -3.11 -14.38 25.21
C ARG A 46 -4.07 -13.43 25.93
N ARG A 47 -5.38 -13.61 25.74
CA ARG A 47 -6.41 -12.97 26.56
C ARG A 47 -6.18 -13.42 28.01
N ARG A 48 -5.50 -12.59 28.79
CA ARG A 48 -5.59 -12.67 30.25
C ARG A 48 -7.05 -12.35 30.59
N PRO A 49 -7.77 -13.22 31.33
CA PRO A 49 -8.97 -12.79 31.99
C PRO A 49 -8.53 -11.84 33.10
N LEU A 50 -8.47 -10.53 32.78
CA LEU A 50 -8.49 -9.51 33.81
C LEU A 50 -9.89 -9.59 34.42
N LEU A 51 -10.01 -10.38 35.48
CA LEU A 51 -11.09 -10.30 36.45
C LEU A 51 -10.92 -8.97 37.19
N HIS A 52 -11.15 -7.87 36.47
CA HIS A 52 -11.27 -6.56 37.06
C HIS A 52 -12.64 -6.55 37.73
N LYS A 53 -12.62 -6.59 39.07
CA LYS A 53 -13.78 -6.37 39.93
C LYS A 53 -14.40 -5.05 39.49
N GLN A 54 -15.43 -5.10 38.63
CA GLN A 54 -16.18 -3.93 38.24
C GLN A 54 -16.76 -3.31 39.52
N PRO A 55 -16.41 -2.07 39.87
CA PRO A 55 -17.16 -1.37 40.89
C PRO A 55 -18.61 -1.29 40.40
N ALA A 56 -19.54 -1.53 41.32
CA ALA A 56 -20.97 -1.52 41.07
C ALA A 56 -21.34 -0.33 40.18
N PHE A 57 -22.07 -0.62 39.10
CA PHE A 57 -22.65 0.37 38.21
C PHE A 57 -23.64 1.21 39.03
N HIS A 58 -23.14 2.29 39.63
CA HIS A 58 -24.00 3.34 40.14
C HIS A 58 -24.69 3.94 38.93
N ARG A 59 -25.99 3.65 38.81
CA ARG A 59 -26.91 4.34 37.92
C ARG A 59 -26.76 5.84 38.22
N PRO A 60 -26.20 6.67 37.33
CA PRO A 60 -26.11 8.09 37.62
C PRO A 60 -27.52 8.65 37.47
N THR A 61 -28.18 8.84 38.61
CA THR A 61 -29.38 9.67 38.72
C THR A 61 -28.93 11.13 38.68
N ALA A 62 -28.44 11.56 37.52
CA ALA A 62 -28.17 12.97 37.24
C ALA A 62 -28.30 13.15 35.74
N LEU A 63 -29.41 13.76 35.35
CA LEU A 63 -29.60 14.36 34.04
C LEU A 63 -28.56 15.49 33.95
N HIS A 64 -27.34 15.16 33.54
CA HIS A 64 -26.36 16.16 33.14
C HIS A 64 -26.98 16.88 31.95
N ALA A 65 -27.53 18.07 32.21
CA ALA A 65 -27.86 19.00 31.17
C ALA A 65 -26.61 19.13 30.29
N PHE A 66 -26.73 18.77 29.01
CA PHE A 66 -25.73 19.03 28.00
C PHE A 66 -25.45 20.53 28.04
N ASP A 67 -24.27 20.90 28.57
CA ASP A 67 -23.86 22.30 28.61
C ASP A 67 -23.67 22.76 27.15
N PRO A 68 -24.43 23.74 26.65
CA PRO A 68 -24.31 24.20 25.26
C PRO A 68 -22.89 24.68 24.92
N ALA A 69 -22.08 25.03 25.92
CA ALA A 69 -20.66 25.33 25.75
C ALA A 69 -19.81 24.10 25.35
N THR A 70 -20.15 22.91 25.87
CA THR A 70 -19.50 21.66 25.46
C THR A 70 -19.95 21.20 24.07
N VAL A 71 -21.20 21.43 23.68
CA VAL A 71 -21.68 21.18 22.31
C VAL A 71 -21.01 22.14 21.32
N ALA A 72 -20.80 23.40 21.70
CA ALA A 72 -20.04 24.37 20.91
C ALA A 72 -18.53 24.05 20.82
N ALA A 73 -17.98 23.28 21.76
CA ALA A 73 -16.61 22.78 21.71
C ALA A 73 -16.44 21.57 20.77
N PHE A 74 -17.51 20.78 20.56
CA PHE A 74 -17.59 19.73 19.53
C PHE A 74 -18.22 20.27 18.24
N ASP A 75 -17.74 21.42 17.75
CA ASP A 75 -18.16 21.98 16.47
C ASP A 75 -17.60 21.14 15.31
N PRO A 76 -18.43 20.40 14.53
CA PRO A 76 -17.97 19.54 13.43
C PRO A 76 -17.17 20.31 12.38
N SER A 77 -17.34 21.63 12.29
CA SER A 77 -16.63 22.50 11.35
C SER A 77 -15.21 22.89 11.82
N LYS A 78 -14.88 22.67 13.10
CA LYS A 78 -13.56 23.02 13.69
C LYS A 78 -12.67 21.82 14.00
N PHE A 79 -13.12 20.60 13.72
CA PHE A 79 -12.24 19.43 13.84
C PHE A 79 -11.15 19.48 12.78
N ALA A 80 -9.94 19.79 13.21
CA ALA A 80 -8.75 19.51 12.40
C ALA A 80 -8.63 17.99 12.27
N PRO A 81 -8.59 17.44 11.05
CA PRO A 81 -8.34 16.02 10.87
C PRO A 81 -6.97 15.67 11.46
N VAL A 82 -6.91 14.57 12.22
CA VAL A 82 -5.68 14.08 12.88
C VAL A 82 -4.51 13.94 11.89
N CYS A 83 -4.84 13.59 10.64
CA CYS A 83 -3.91 13.45 9.54
C CYS A 83 -4.40 14.30 8.37
N THR A 84 -3.76 15.45 8.15
CA THR A 84 -4.23 16.48 7.21
C THR A 84 -3.95 16.10 5.76
N ALA A 85 -2.80 15.49 5.50
CA ALA A 85 -2.42 15.09 4.15
C ALA A 85 -3.28 13.90 3.68
N SER A 86 -3.48 12.91 4.54
CA SER A 86 -4.34 11.76 4.22
C SER A 86 -5.82 12.12 4.08
N ASP A 87 -6.35 13.09 4.84
CA ASP A 87 -7.73 13.59 4.64
C ASP A 87 -7.88 14.28 3.27
N ALA A 88 -6.89 15.07 2.85
CA ALA A 88 -6.90 15.72 1.55
C ALA A 88 -6.91 14.70 0.40
N ILE A 89 -6.08 13.65 0.49
CA ILE A 89 -6.05 12.57 -0.50
C ILE A 89 -7.39 11.82 -0.54
N TYR A 90 -7.97 11.54 0.63
CA TYR A 90 -9.29 10.91 0.73
C TYR A 90 -10.38 11.74 0.03
N ARG A 91 -10.45 13.05 0.32
CA ARG A 91 -11.44 13.95 -0.30
C ARG A 91 -11.22 14.08 -1.81
N GLY A 92 -9.96 14.20 -2.24
CA GLY A 92 -9.62 14.24 -3.66
C GLY A 92 -10.01 12.95 -4.39
N ALA A 93 -9.77 11.80 -3.78
CA ALA A 93 -10.17 10.50 -4.32
C ALA A 93 -11.71 10.32 -4.37
N GLN A 94 -12.44 10.83 -3.37
CA GLN A 94 -13.90 10.83 -3.43
C GLN A 94 -14.41 11.69 -4.59
N GLN A 95 -13.84 12.89 -4.78
CA GLN A 95 -14.22 13.79 -5.86
C GLN A 95 -13.90 13.20 -7.23
N SER A 96 -12.72 12.61 -7.41
CA SER A 96 -12.34 12.00 -8.69
C SER A 96 -13.24 10.81 -9.03
N LEU A 97 -13.57 9.96 -8.05
CA LEU A 97 -14.49 8.84 -8.26
C LEU A 97 -15.91 9.29 -8.58
N ALA A 98 -16.41 10.34 -7.93
CA ALA A 98 -17.74 10.89 -8.23
C ALA A 98 -17.83 11.39 -9.69
N ILE A 99 -16.74 11.97 -10.22
CA ILE A 99 -16.66 12.43 -11.60
C ILE A 99 -16.59 11.24 -12.58
N ILE A 100 -15.77 10.23 -12.28
CA ILE A 100 -15.52 9.09 -13.17
C ILE A 100 -16.75 8.16 -13.26
N VAL A 101 -17.34 7.86 -12.10
CA VAL A 101 -18.41 6.86 -11.98
C VAL A 101 -19.79 7.47 -12.25
N GLY A 102 -19.92 8.79 -12.08
CA GLY A 102 -21.16 9.52 -12.22
C GLY A 102 -22.07 9.39 -10.99
N PRO A 103 -22.96 10.37 -10.75
CA PRO A 103 -23.68 10.50 -9.48
C PRO A 103 -24.61 9.33 -9.18
N LYS A 104 -25.24 8.74 -10.21
CA LYS A 104 -26.20 7.63 -10.04
C LYS A 104 -25.54 6.34 -9.57
N VAL A 105 -24.39 5.99 -10.15
CA VAL A 105 -23.65 4.77 -9.78
C VAL A 105 -22.89 5.01 -8.46
N PHE A 106 -22.43 6.24 -8.23
CA PHE A 106 -21.80 6.60 -6.96
C PHE A 106 -22.76 6.44 -5.76
N GLU A 107 -24.03 6.83 -5.91
CA GLU A 107 -25.04 6.67 -4.85
C GLU A 107 -25.33 5.19 -4.54
N GLU A 108 -25.38 4.34 -5.57
CA GLU A 108 -25.64 2.90 -5.43
C GLU A 108 -24.47 2.14 -4.77
N TYR A 109 -23.22 2.49 -5.12
CA TYR A 109 -22.00 1.86 -4.60
C TYR A 109 -21.30 2.66 -3.49
N ALA A 110 -21.91 3.74 -3.00
CA ALA A 110 -21.36 4.63 -1.96
C ALA A 110 -20.76 3.89 -0.75
N PRO A 111 -21.43 2.90 -0.12
CA PRO A 111 -20.86 2.21 1.04
C PRO A 111 -19.63 1.36 0.69
N LEU A 112 -19.56 0.79 -0.51
CA LEU A 112 -18.41 -0.01 -0.97
C LEU A 112 -17.19 0.89 -1.24
N ILE A 113 -17.43 2.00 -1.93
CA ILE A 113 -16.42 3.00 -2.27
C ILE A 113 -15.89 3.68 -1.00
N ALA A 114 -16.79 4.14 -0.12
CA ALA A 114 -16.42 4.76 1.14
C ALA A 114 -15.65 3.78 2.05
N GLY A 115 -16.08 2.52 2.14
CA GLY A 115 -15.36 1.50 2.91
C GLY A 115 -13.93 1.27 2.42
N GLY A 116 -13.74 1.21 1.10
CA GLY A 116 -12.41 1.09 0.48
C GLY A 116 -11.52 2.31 0.76
N LEU A 117 -12.03 3.52 0.51
CA LEU A 117 -11.29 4.77 0.71
C LEU A 117 -10.95 5.03 2.19
N LEU A 118 -11.84 4.66 3.12
CA LEU A 118 -11.59 4.79 4.55
C LEU A 118 -10.45 3.89 5.01
N ARG A 119 -10.31 2.68 4.47
CA ARG A 119 -9.17 1.81 4.77
C ARG A 119 -7.86 2.43 4.28
N VAL A 120 -7.83 2.94 3.04
CA VAL A 120 -6.64 3.62 2.49
C VAL A 120 -6.26 4.82 3.36
N ARG A 121 -7.24 5.62 3.77
CA ARG A 121 -7.02 6.77 4.67
C ARG A 121 -6.38 6.35 5.99
N LEU A 122 -6.86 5.27 6.62
CA LEU A 122 -6.33 4.80 7.90
C LEU A 122 -4.88 4.34 7.78
N GLU A 123 -4.54 3.57 6.74
CA GLU A 123 -3.16 3.14 6.50
C GLU A 123 -2.23 4.34 6.22
N LEU A 124 -2.70 5.30 5.42
CA LEU A 124 -1.91 6.50 5.10
C LEU A 124 -1.72 7.40 6.32
N CYS A 125 -2.74 7.50 7.18
CA CYS A 125 -2.67 8.25 8.43
C CYS A 125 -1.69 7.63 9.43
N VAL A 126 -1.63 6.29 9.52
CA VAL A 126 -0.61 5.60 10.33
C VAL A 126 0.81 5.94 9.85
N VAL A 127 1.02 6.03 8.53
CA VAL A 127 2.31 6.45 7.96
C VAL A 127 2.58 7.92 8.28
N GLU A 128 1.62 8.82 8.05
CA GLU A 128 1.74 10.25 8.36
C GLU A 128 2.09 10.48 9.84
N SER A 129 1.40 9.80 10.75
CA SER A 129 1.67 9.89 12.19
C SER A 129 3.02 9.28 12.56
N PHE A 130 3.41 8.16 11.96
CA PHE A 130 4.74 7.57 12.19
C PHE A 130 5.86 8.53 11.79
N PHE A 131 5.74 9.20 10.64
CA PHE A 131 6.72 10.18 10.21
C PHE A 131 6.74 11.42 11.10
N GLY A 132 5.56 11.97 11.43
CA GLY A 132 5.43 13.16 12.27
C GLY A 132 5.91 12.97 13.70
N GLU A 133 5.60 11.82 14.32
CA GLU A 133 5.86 11.58 15.74
C GLU A 133 7.12 10.78 16.03
N ALA A 134 7.55 9.87 15.13
CA ALA A 134 8.72 9.03 15.37
C ALA A 134 9.93 9.52 14.55
N VAL A 135 9.77 9.60 13.22
CA VAL A 135 10.92 9.82 12.32
C VAL A 135 11.45 11.26 12.41
N LEU A 136 10.58 12.26 12.28
CA LEU A 136 10.96 13.68 12.32
C LEU A 136 11.71 14.08 13.61
N PRO A 137 11.18 13.83 14.82
CA PRO A 137 11.88 14.22 16.04
C PRO A 137 13.16 13.40 16.27
N PHE A 138 13.23 12.16 15.78
CA PHE A 138 14.46 11.36 15.81
C PHE A 138 15.56 12.00 14.94
N VAL A 139 15.22 12.40 13.72
CA VAL A 139 16.16 13.09 12.80
C VAL A 139 16.56 14.46 13.35
N GLN A 140 15.64 15.21 13.96
CA GLN A 140 15.95 16.50 14.57
C GLN A 140 16.92 16.39 15.76
N LYS A 141 16.77 15.34 16.60
CA LYS A 141 17.61 15.14 17.78
C LYS A 141 18.99 14.59 17.44
N ASN A 142 19.07 13.65 16.49
CA ASN A 142 20.31 12.95 16.16
C ASN A 142 21.03 13.54 14.93
N GLY A 143 20.39 14.49 14.24
CA GLY A 143 20.88 15.07 12.99
C GLY A 143 20.98 14.03 11.87
N LEU A 144 21.64 14.37 10.75
CA LEU A 144 22.01 13.39 9.70
C LEU A 144 23.19 12.50 10.11
N SER A 145 23.82 12.78 11.26
CA SER A 145 24.99 12.06 11.76
C SER A 145 24.69 10.58 12.07
N TRP A 146 23.44 10.18 12.26
CA TRP A 146 23.09 8.77 12.46
C TRP A 146 23.19 7.93 11.16
N VAL A 147 23.04 8.56 9.98
CA VAL A 147 23.19 7.90 8.67
C VAL A 147 24.66 7.68 8.33
N LEU A 148 25.53 8.61 8.71
CA LEU A 148 27.00 8.53 8.56
C LEU A 148 27.69 8.98 9.87
N PRO A 149 27.76 8.09 10.88
CA PRO A 149 28.47 8.40 12.12
C PRO A 149 29.99 8.32 11.90
N PHE A 150 30.73 9.31 12.40
CA PHE A 150 32.21 9.26 12.41
C PHE A 150 32.76 8.21 13.39
N HIS A 151 31.98 7.78 14.38
CA HIS A 151 32.27 6.64 15.25
C HIS A 151 31.05 5.71 15.20
N GLU A 152 31.19 4.56 14.56
CA GLU A 152 30.09 3.59 14.45
C GLU A 152 30.00 2.74 15.72
N THR A 153 28.81 2.68 16.28
CA THR A 153 28.44 1.70 17.32
C THR A 153 27.58 0.61 16.70
N VAL A 154 27.52 -0.57 17.34
CA VAL A 154 26.70 -1.70 16.86
C VAL A 154 25.23 -1.30 16.66
N GLU A 155 24.71 -0.41 17.50
CA GLU A 155 23.34 0.10 17.43
C GLU A 155 23.08 0.95 16.17
N THR A 156 24.02 1.83 15.82
CA THR A 156 23.91 2.72 14.64
C THR A 156 24.20 2.00 13.32
N PHE A 157 25.07 0.98 13.35
CA PHE A 157 25.25 0.05 12.23
C PHE A 157 23.96 -0.75 11.94
N LEU A 158 23.39 -1.35 12.99
CA LEU A 158 22.17 -2.16 12.86
C LEU A 158 20.98 -1.32 12.42
N ALA A 159 20.79 -0.14 13.00
CA ALA A 159 19.71 0.77 12.63
C ALA A 159 19.80 1.23 11.16
N GLY A 160 21.00 1.63 10.70
CA GLY A 160 21.21 2.05 9.31
C GLY A 160 20.98 0.92 8.30
N THR A 161 21.41 -0.30 8.63
CA THR A 161 21.24 -1.48 7.78
C THR A 161 19.77 -1.88 7.66
N ILE A 162 19.05 -1.95 8.79
CA ILE A 162 17.61 -2.28 8.79
C ILE A 162 16.83 -1.21 8.03
N PHE A 163 17.12 0.08 8.26
CA PHE A 163 16.47 1.17 7.55
C PHE A 163 16.67 1.07 6.04
N ALA A 164 17.90 0.85 5.57
CA ALA A 164 18.20 0.72 4.14
C ALA A 164 17.48 -0.48 3.51
N LEU A 165 17.45 -1.64 4.20
CA LEU A 165 16.74 -2.83 3.73
C LEU A 165 15.21 -2.62 3.65
N VAL A 166 14.62 -2.03 4.70
CA VAL A 166 13.18 -1.76 4.76
C VAL A 166 12.77 -0.75 3.70
N LEU A 167 13.54 0.33 3.55
CA LEU A 167 13.27 1.36 2.54
C LEU A 167 13.34 0.77 1.12
N ASN A 168 14.34 -0.06 0.84
CA ASN A 168 14.47 -0.76 -0.43
C ASN A 168 13.29 -1.70 -0.69
N PHE A 169 12.89 -2.50 0.30
CA PHE A 169 11.73 -3.39 0.19
C PHE A 169 10.42 -2.62 -0.11
N ILE A 170 10.19 -1.49 0.57
CA ILE A 170 9.01 -0.65 0.35
C ILE A 170 9.06 0.01 -1.03
N LEU A 171 10.22 0.51 -1.46
CA LEU A 171 10.38 1.15 -2.77
C LEU A 171 10.15 0.15 -3.91
N VAL A 172 10.84 -1.00 -3.88
CA VAL A 172 10.66 -2.06 -4.89
C VAL A 172 9.23 -2.59 -4.92
N GLY A 173 8.62 -2.80 -3.74
CA GLY A 173 7.24 -3.26 -3.64
C GLY A 173 6.23 -2.25 -4.21
N SER A 174 6.41 -0.96 -3.90
CA SER A 174 5.50 0.09 -4.35
C SER A 174 5.63 0.41 -5.84
N THR A 175 6.84 0.41 -6.40
CA THR A 175 7.04 0.62 -7.85
C THR A 175 6.44 -0.51 -8.67
N LYS A 176 6.50 -1.76 -8.19
CA LYS A 176 5.85 -2.89 -8.87
C LYS A 176 4.33 -2.77 -8.91
N ILE A 177 3.71 -2.35 -7.82
CA ILE A 177 2.26 -2.13 -7.79
C ILE A 177 1.89 -1.00 -8.76
N LEU A 178 2.64 0.11 -8.74
CA LEU A 178 2.42 1.23 -9.66
C LEU A 178 2.57 0.80 -11.12
N GLN A 179 3.57 -0.01 -11.44
CA GLN A 179 3.78 -0.54 -12.78
C GLN A 179 2.56 -1.34 -13.26
N VAL A 180 2.03 -2.23 -12.41
CA VAL A 180 0.84 -3.02 -12.75
C VAL A 180 -0.36 -2.12 -12.97
N VAL A 181 -0.61 -1.16 -12.09
CA VAL A 181 -1.74 -0.23 -12.19
C VAL A 181 -1.64 0.61 -13.47
N VAL A 182 -0.50 1.23 -13.73
CA VAL A 182 -0.30 2.08 -14.92
C VAL A 182 -0.33 1.26 -16.20
N THR A 183 0.22 0.04 -16.20
CA THR A 183 0.09 -0.88 -17.34
C THR A 183 -1.37 -1.23 -17.61
N TRP A 184 -2.17 -1.45 -16.56
CA TRP A 184 -3.59 -1.74 -16.70
C TRP A 184 -4.36 -0.53 -17.24
N PHE A 185 -4.09 0.67 -16.72
CA PHE A 185 -4.65 1.92 -17.24
C PHE A 185 -4.28 2.18 -18.71
N ASP A 186 -3.01 1.97 -19.08
CA ASP A 186 -2.55 2.11 -20.47
C ASP A 186 -3.20 1.06 -21.38
N PHE A 187 -3.35 -0.18 -20.92
CA PHE A 187 -4.02 -1.23 -21.70
C PHE A 187 -5.49 -0.93 -21.97
N PHE A 188 -6.24 -0.45 -20.98
CA PHE A 188 -7.69 -0.21 -21.12
C PHE A 188 -8.06 1.16 -21.68
N LEU A 189 -7.30 2.22 -21.35
CA LEU A 189 -7.63 3.58 -21.76
C LEU A 189 -6.63 4.14 -22.79
N GLY A 190 -5.34 3.88 -22.61
CA GLY A 190 -4.29 4.44 -23.46
C GLY A 190 -4.25 3.80 -24.85
N MET A 191 -4.28 2.48 -24.92
CA MET A 191 -4.15 1.75 -26.18
C MET A 191 -5.38 1.94 -27.08
N PRO A 192 -6.63 1.77 -26.59
CA PRO A 192 -7.82 2.03 -27.41
C PRO A 192 -7.93 3.49 -27.85
N SER A 193 -7.58 4.46 -26.99
CA SER A 193 -7.64 5.87 -27.38
C SER A 193 -6.66 6.19 -28.50
N ARG A 194 -5.44 5.62 -28.51
CA ARG A 194 -4.49 5.82 -29.63
C ARG A 194 -4.98 5.20 -30.94
N PHE A 195 -5.51 3.98 -30.91
CA PHE A 195 -5.98 3.28 -32.11
C PHE A 195 -7.27 3.87 -32.68
N VAL A 196 -8.26 4.16 -31.83
CA VAL A 196 -9.55 4.70 -32.25
C VAL A 196 -9.43 6.16 -32.69
N SER A 197 -8.69 6.98 -31.93
CA SER A 197 -8.55 8.41 -32.26
C SER A 197 -7.79 8.62 -33.57
N THR A 198 -6.75 7.82 -33.86
CA THR A 198 -5.99 7.98 -35.11
C THR A 198 -6.87 7.69 -36.33
N LYS A 199 -7.61 6.57 -36.30
CA LYS A 199 -8.54 6.22 -37.40
C LYS A 199 -9.69 7.21 -37.55
N ALA A 200 -10.24 7.71 -36.43
CA ALA A 200 -11.33 8.68 -36.45
C ALA A 200 -10.87 10.05 -36.98
N ILE A 201 -9.66 10.50 -36.63
CA ILE A 201 -9.08 11.75 -37.15
C ILE A 201 -8.86 11.65 -38.66
N GLU A 202 -8.30 10.54 -39.17
CA GLU A 202 -8.13 10.32 -40.62
C GLU A 202 -9.48 10.39 -41.35
N GLN A 203 -10.48 9.64 -40.90
CA GLN A 203 -11.80 9.62 -41.54
C GLN A 203 -12.51 10.98 -41.52
N LEU A 204 -12.34 11.77 -40.46
CA LEU A 204 -12.99 13.08 -40.31
C LEU A 204 -12.21 14.21 -40.99
N SER A 205 -10.94 13.98 -41.37
CA SER A 205 -10.09 14.98 -42.02
C SER A 205 -10.18 14.94 -43.54
N ASP A 206 -10.62 13.82 -44.13
CA ASP A 206 -10.87 13.66 -45.57
C ASP A 206 -12.16 14.37 -46.06
N GLU A 207 -12.98 14.87 -45.13
CA GLU A 207 -14.21 15.60 -45.44
C GLU A 207 -13.90 17.10 -45.55
N ASP A 208 -13.84 17.62 -46.79
CA ASP A 208 -13.47 18.99 -47.24
C ASP A 208 -14.31 20.15 -46.63
N ASP A 209 -14.31 20.31 -45.31
CA ASP A 209 -14.88 21.46 -44.61
C ASP A 209 -13.79 22.26 -43.88
N ALA A 210 -13.68 23.55 -44.19
CA ALA A 210 -12.67 24.47 -43.63
C ALA A 210 -12.84 24.79 -42.13
N SER A 211 -13.79 24.16 -41.43
CA SER A 211 -14.08 24.40 -40.01
C SER A 211 -13.80 23.15 -39.17
N PRO A 212 -13.03 23.24 -38.08
CA PRO A 212 -12.71 22.08 -37.26
C PRO A 212 -13.98 21.55 -36.60
N LYS A 213 -14.44 20.38 -37.05
CA LYS A 213 -15.58 19.68 -36.44
C LYS A 213 -15.26 19.41 -34.96
N PRO A 214 -16.21 19.61 -34.03
CA PRO A 214 -16.00 19.37 -32.59
C PRO A 214 -15.54 17.93 -32.31
N ALA A 215 -15.89 16.98 -33.18
CA ALA A 215 -15.42 15.60 -33.13
C ALA A 215 -13.89 15.49 -33.34
N VAL A 216 -13.30 16.22 -34.29
CA VAL A 216 -11.84 16.20 -34.54
C VAL A 216 -11.08 16.73 -33.33
N VAL A 217 -11.59 17.80 -32.70
CA VAL A 217 -11.02 18.35 -31.46
C VAL A 217 -11.10 17.32 -30.33
N ALA A 218 -12.25 16.67 -30.14
CA ALA A 218 -12.42 15.63 -29.12
C ALA A 218 -11.46 14.44 -29.33
N PHE A 219 -11.33 13.95 -30.56
CA PHE A 219 -10.41 12.85 -30.88
C PHE A 219 -8.94 13.24 -30.77
N THR A 220 -8.60 14.50 -31.07
CA THR A 220 -7.24 15.02 -30.87
C THR A 220 -6.88 15.06 -29.38
N VAL A 221 -7.81 15.50 -28.53
CA VAL A 221 -7.62 15.49 -27.07
C VAL A 221 -7.50 14.06 -26.53
N SER A 222 -8.30 13.11 -27.02
CA SER A 222 -8.15 11.72 -26.59
C SER A 222 -6.86 11.07 -27.07
N LYS A 223 -6.34 11.46 -28.24
CA LYS A 223 -5.03 11.03 -28.73
C LYS A 223 -3.90 11.54 -27.85
N THR A 224 -3.87 12.84 -27.53
CA THR A 224 -2.82 13.41 -26.68
C THR A 224 -2.89 12.87 -25.25
N ALA A 225 -4.09 12.64 -24.72
CA ALA A 225 -4.26 11.94 -23.44
C ALA A 225 -3.73 10.50 -23.51
N GLY A 226 -4.01 9.78 -24.61
CA GLY A 226 -3.46 8.46 -24.87
C GLY A 226 -1.93 8.47 -24.89
N GLU A 227 -1.29 9.39 -25.60
CA GLU A 227 0.17 9.54 -25.65
C GLU A 227 0.77 9.87 -24.26
N ALA A 228 0.14 10.77 -23.51
CA ALA A 228 0.56 11.12 -22.15
C ALA A 228 0.54 9.91 -21.20
N ILE A 229 -0.47 9.04 -21.28
CA ILE A 229 -0.54 7.79 -20.50
C ILE A 229 0.62 6.84 -20.90
N GLY A 230 1.02 6.84 -22.16
CA GLY A 230 2.12 6.01 -22.66
C GLY A 230 3.47 6.48 -22.14
N LEU A 231 3.68 7.79 -22.13
CA LEU A 231 4.86 8.40 -21.53
C LEU A 231 4.92 8.10 -20.02
N ALA A 232 3.79 8.21 -19.31
CA ALA A 232 3.71 7.88 -17.89
C ALA A 232 4.08 6.41 -17.63
N ARG A 233 3.62 5.48 -18.48
CA ARG A 233 4.01 4.07 -18.41
C ARG A 233 5.52 3.89 -18.60
N GLN A 234 6.11 4.49 -19.63
CA GLN A 234 7.55 4.40 -19.87
C GLN A 234 8.37 4.95 -18.70
N PHE A 235 7.91 6.05 -18.10
CA PHE A 235 8.53 6.61 -16.91
C PHE A 235 8.45 5.67 -15.70
N VAL A 236 7.29 5.05 -15.46
CA VAL A 236 7.12 4.08 -14.37
C VAL A 236 7.93 2.80 -14.61
N ASP A 237 8.01 2.33 -15.85
CA ASP A 237 8.87 1.19 -16.22
C ASP A 237 10.35 1.54 -15.99
N ALA A 238 10.79 2.75 -16.33
CA ALA A 238 12.14 3.22 -16.05
C ALA A 238 12.41 3.32 -14.53
N LEU A 239 11.45 3.82 -13.75
CA LEU A 239 11.54 3.85 -12.30
C LEU A 239 11.61 2.45 -11.68
N ASP A 240 10.87 1.49 -12.22
CA ASP A 240 10.90 0.10 -11.75
C ASP A 240 12.27 -0.55 -12.01
N VAL A 241 12.83 -0.38 -13.22
CA VAL A 241 14.19 -0.84 -13.54
C VAL A 241 15.22 -0.13 -12.64
N PHE A 242 15.08 1.18 -12.44
CA PHE A 242 15.94 1.96 -11.56
C PHE A 242 15.92 1.40 -10.12
N THR A 243 14.72 1.23 -9.57
CA THR A 243 14.51 0.81 -8.20
C THR A 243 14.94 -0.65 -8.00
N SER A 244 14.61 -1.54 -8.92
CA SER A 244 14.97 -2.95 -8.79
C SER A 244 16.48 -3.19 -8.92
N GLN A 245 17.16 -2.51 -9.84
CA GLN A 245 18.55 -2.81 -10.16
C GLN A 245 19.54 -1.88 -9.45
N TYR A 246 19.33 -0.58 -9.55
CA TYR A 246 20.28 0.40 -9.01
C TYR A 246 20.10 0.56 -7.50
N LEU A 247 18.87 0.62 -6.99
CA LEU A 247 18.65 0.80 -5.56
C LEU A 247 19.11 -0.41 -4.75
N SER A 248 18.93 -1.62 -5.29
CA SER A 248 19.49 -2.85 -4.73
C SER A 248 21.02 -2.82 -4.67
N LEU A 249 21.67 -2.42 -5.77
CA LEU A 249 23.12 -2.31 -5.84
C LEU A 249 23.66 -1.24 -4.89
N THR A 250 23.03 -0.07 -4.84
CA THR A 250 23.38 1.00 -3.90
C THR A 250 23.18 0.57 -2.45
N THR A 251 22.12 -0.17 -2.13
CA THR A 251 21.89 -0.70 -0.78
C THR A 251 22.99 -1.71 -0.41
N ALA A 252 23.33 -2.64 -1.30
CA ALA A 252 24.39 -3.60 -1.07
C ALA A 252 25.75 -2.90 -0.90
N ALA A 253 26.05 -1.90 -1.73
CA ALA A 253 27.25 -1.08 -1.62
C ALA A 253 27.29 -0.30 -0.31
N TYR A 254 26.17 0.30 0.12
CA TYR A 254 26.05 1.01 1.39
C TYR A 254 26.30 0.09 2.58
N ILE A 255 25.67 -1.09 2.62
CA ILE A 255 25.87 -2.08 3.70
C ILE A 255 27.33 -2.55 3.72
N THR A 256 27.92 -2.83 2.56
CA THR A 256 29.32 -3.26 2.45
C THR A 256 30.27 -2.17 2.91
N PHE A 257 30.02 -0.92 2.49
CA PHE A 257 30.79 0.24 2.91
C PHE A 257 30.70 0.45 4.43
N LYS A 258 29.49 0.40 5.01
CA LYS A 258 29.30 0.48 6.46
C LYS A 258 30.01 -0.66 7.19
N PHE A 259 29.93 -1.89 6.68
CA PHE A 259 30.60 -3.03 7.30
C PHE A 259 32.14 -2.88 7.30
N LEU A 260 32.71 -2.40 6.18
CA LEU A 260 34.15 -2.12 6.08
C LEU A 260 34.57 -0.98 6.99
N HIS A 261 33.77 0.09 7.05
CA HIS A 261 34.02 1.23 7.93
C HIS A 261 34.02 0.79 9.40
N PHE A 262 32.99 0.06 9.84
CA PHE A 262 32.94 -0.55 11.17
C PHE A 262 34.18 -1.41 11.44
N ARG A 263 34.58 -2.28 10.51
CA ARG A 263 35.76 -3.16 10.68
C ARG A 263 37.09 -2.40 10.87
N VAL A 264 37.22 -1.21 10.30
CA VAL A 264 38.46 -0.41 10.31
C VAL A 264 38.56 0.48 11.56
N PHE A 265 37.42 0.94 12.09
CA PHE A 265 37.37 1.92 13.19
C PHE A 265 36.95 1.33 14.54
N ASP A 266 36.66 0.03 14.61
CA ASP A 266 36.35 -0.74 15.82
C ASP A 266 37.59 -1.46 16.39
#